data_AF-A0A7Y5X302-F1
#
_entry.id   AF-A0A7Y5X302-F1
#
_cell.length_a   1.000
_cell.length_b   1.000
_cell.length_c   1.000
_cell.angle_alpha   90.00
_cell.angle_beta   90.00
_cell.angle_gamma   90.00
#
_symmetry.space_group_name_H-M   'P 1'
#
loop_
_entity.id
_entity.type
_entity.pdbx_description
1 polymer ?
#
loop_
_entity_poly.entity_id
_entity_poly.type
_entity_poly.pdbx_seq_one_letter_code
_entity_poly.pdbx_strand_id
1 'polypeptide(L)'
;MRREDRVVRPLLCVWREETEAFCRERGLEWRSDATNPGTLRGLIRHQVLPLFELLHPAARENVLRALDERRTMPDALAELLDSSAGSKRLDLGGGMQAVREHERLWLEPGPRDLSPAVEWGPWRIESELPGLKVRGWRPGDRLAGRSKKIQDVFVDAKIPRSDREGWPLVVRGDEDVA
;
A
#
# COMPACT_ATOMS: atom_id res chain seq x y z
N MET A 1 0.83 15.85 24.87
CA MET A 1 1.66 14.73 24.38
C MET A 1 3.13 14.99 24.69
N ARG A 2 3.71 14.27 25.66
CA ARG A 2 5.14 14.33 25.99
C ARG A 2 5.78 13.11 25.35
N ARG A 3 6.69 13.28 24.39
CA ARG A 3 7.53 12.17 23.87
C ARG A 3 8.77 12.00 24.77
N GLU A 4 9.45 10.86 24.63
CA GLU A 4 10.65 10.51 25.42
C GLU A 4 11.77 11.54 25.28
N ASP A 5 11.81 12.30 24.17
CA ASP A 5 12.76 13.38 23.89
C ASP A 5 12.52 14.67 24.72
N ARG A 6 11.50 14.68 25.60
CA ARG A 6 11.06 15.85 26.41
C ARG A 6 10.64 17.07 25.58
N VAL A 7 10.48 16.96 24.25
CA VAL A 7 10.04 18.06 23.40
C VAL A 7 8.51 18.13 23.41
N VAL A 8 7.97 19.30 23.76
CA VAL A 8 6.52 19.56 23.69
C VAL A 8 6.21 20.21 22.35
N ARG A 9 5.19 19.71 21.65
CA ARG A 9 4.71 20.25 20.36
C ARG A 9 3.23 20.67 20.49
N PRO A 10 2.93 21.81 21.14
CA PRO A 10 1.55 22.21 21.43
C PRO A 10 0.69 22.41 20.19
N LEU A 11 1.31 22.82 19.08
CA LEU A 11 0.64 23.13 17.81
C LEU A 11 0.65 21.95 16.83
N LEU A 12 0.95 20.72 17.28
CA LEU A 12 1.05 19.57 16.38
C LEU A 12 -0.28 19.25 15.67
N CYS A 13 -1.41 19.48 16.34
CA CYS A 13 -2.76 19.28 15.81
C CYS A 13 -3.38 20.53 15.19
N VAL A 14 -2.61 21.63 15.09
CA VAL A 14 -3.09 22.90 14.54
C VAL A 14 -2.55 23.06 13.13
N TRP A 15 -3.43 23.30 12.17
CA TRP A 15 -3.09 23.52 10.78
C TRP A 15 -2.44 24.90 10.59
N ARG A 16 -1.64 25.03 9.53
CA ARG A 16 -0.93 26.29 9.29
C ARG A 16 -1.92 27.42 9.00
N GLU A 17 -2.98 27.11 8.28
CA GLU A 17 -4.07 28.01 7.93
C GLU A 17 -4.75 28.57 9.19
N GLU A 18 -4.91 27.75 10.24
CA GLU A 18 -5.42 28.18 11.54
C GLU A 18 -4.43 29.10 12.26
N THR A 19 -3.13 28.77 12.26
CA THR A 19 -2.12 29.66 12.86
C THR A 19 -2.02 31.01 12.15
N GLU A 20 -2.15 31.04 10.82
CA GLU A 20 -2.15 32.28 10.04
C GLU A 20 -3.42 33.10 10.25
N ALA A 21 -4.59 32.46 10.35
CA ALA A 21 -5.84 33.13 10.68
C ALA A 21 -5.77 33.77 12.07
N PHE A 22 -5.24 33.04 13.06
CA PHE A 22 -5.03 33.56 14.41
C PHE A 22 -4.08 34.76 14.43
N CYS A 23 -2.94 34.69 13.73
CA CYS A 23 -2.03 35.82 13.64
C CYS A 23 -2.69 37.05 12.99
N ARG A 24 -3.46 36.85 11.91
CA ARG A 24 -4.20 37.93 11.25
C ARG A 24 -5.23 38.57 12.18
N GLU A 25 -6.03 37.75 12.88
CA GLU A 25 -7.05 38.22 13.82
C GLU A 25 -6.44 39.03 14.98
N ARG A 26 -5.24 38.64 15.43
CA ARG A 26 -4.52 39.31 16.52
C ARG A 26 -3.57 40.42 16.07
N GLY A 27 -3.48 40.69 14.77
CA GLY A 27 -2.54 41.68 14.23
C GLY A 27 -1.07 41.34 14.48
N LEU A 28 -0.74 40.05 14.58
CA LEU A 28 0.62 39.57 14.79
C LEU A 28 1.35 39.47 13.45
N GLU A 29 2.54 40.07 13.36
CA GLU A 29 3.43 39.88 12.22
C GLU A 29 4.19 38.55 12.34
N TRP A 30 4.40 37.88 11.20
CA TRP A 30 5.26 36.70 11.12
C TRP A 30 6.18 36.78 9.90
N ARG A 31 7.30 36.07 9.97
CA ARG A 31 8.24 35.94 8.85
C ARG A 31 8.07 34.56 8.18
N SER A 32 8.21 34.54 6.86
CA SER A 32 8.31 33.30 6.09
C SER A 32 9.77 33.05 5.70
N ASP A 33 10.28 31.85 5.97
CA ASP A 33 11.65 31.47 5.58
C ASP A 33 11.68 31.10 4.09
N ALA A 34 12.55 31.79 3.34
CA ALA A 34 12.70 31.62 1.90
C ALA A 34 13.29 30.26 1.49
N THR A 35 13.94 29.54 2.41
CA THR A 35 14.57 28.23 2.15
C THR A 35 13.54 27.09 2.13
N ASN A 36 12.34 27.31 2.69
CA ASN A 36 11.33 26.27 2.89
C ASN A 36 10.89 25.50 1.62
N PRO A 37 10.61 26.17 0.46
CA PRO A 37 10.10 25.49 -0.72
C PRO A 37 11.06 24.46 -1.32
N GLY A 38 12.38 24.69 -1.21
CA GLY A 38 13.41 23.80 -1.76
C GLY A 38 13.68 22.54 -0.92
N THR A 39 12.99 22.36 0.20
CA THR A 39 13.17 21.19 1.06
C THR A 39 12.24 20.04 0.68
N LEU A 40 12.61 18.79 1.01
CA LEU A 40 11.70 17.63 0.89
C LEU A 40 10.36 17.87 1.62
N ARG A 41 10.41 18.56 2.77
CA ARG A 41 9.21 18.95 3.53
C ARG A 41 8.36 19.98 2.77
N GLY A 42 9.00 20.90 2.06
CA GLY A 42 8.34 21.83 1.13
C GLY A 42 7.64 21.08 0.00
N LEU A 43 8.33 20.14 -0.66
CA LEU A 43 7.75 19.32 -1.72
C LEU A 43 6.53 18.53 -1.24
N ILE A 44 6.63 17.86 -0.08
CA ILE A 44 5.51 17.13 0.50
C ILE A 44 4.31 18.06 0.73
N ARG A 45 4.53 19.25 1.31
CA ARG A 45 3.46 20.20 1.61
C ARG A 45 2.82 20.78 0.36
N HIS A 46 3.60 21.14 -0.64
CA HIS A 46 3.12 21.92 -1.80
C HIS A 46 2.71 21.04 -2.98
N GLN A 47 3.15 19.78 -3.04
CA GLN A 47 2.84 18.88 -4.15
C GLN A 47 2.12 17.61 -3.69
N VAL A 48 2.69 16.87 -2.72
CA VAL A 48 2.17 15.55 -2.35
C VAL A 48 0.85 15.64 -1.58
N LEU A 49 0.80 16.48 -0.54
CA LEU A 49 -0.38 16.59 0.32
C LEU A 49 -1.61 17.08 -0.47
N PRO A 50 -1.53 18.10 -1.34
CA PRO A 50 -2.66 18.49 -2.18
C PRO A 50 -3.16 17.37 -3.09
N LEU A 51 -2.27 16.54 -3.65
CA LEU A 51 -2.67 15.39 -4.46
C LEU A 51 -3.43 14.36 -3.63
N PHE A 52 -3.05 14.14 -2.37
CA PHE A 52 -3.78 13.25 -1.46
C PHE A 52 -5.18 13.77 -1.15
N GLU A 53 -5.34 15.08 -0.99
CA GLU A 53 -6.65 15.72 -0.76
C GLU A 53 -7.58 15.61 -1.97
N LEU A 54 -7.03 15.61 -3.19
CA LEU A 54 -7.80 15.32 -4.40
C LEU A 54 -8.30 13.87 -4.44
N LEU A 55 -7.53 12.92 -3.91
CA LEU A 55 -7.94 11.52 -3.82
C LEU A 55 -9.02 11.30 -2.76
N HIS A 56 -8.91 11.99 -1.62
CA HIS A 56 -9.89 11.88 -0.54
C HIS A 56 -9.93 13.15 0.31
N PRO A 57 -11.12 13.76 0.56
CA PRO A 57 -11.22 15.02 1.29
C PRO A 57 -10.70 14.93 2.74
N ALA A 58 -10.86 13.77 3.38
CA ALA A 58 -10.34 13.53 4.73
C ALA A 58 -8.89 12.99 4.79
N ALA A 59 -8.09 13.17 3.72
CA ALA A 59 -6.74 12.60 3.66
C ALA A 59 -5.83 13.12 4.77
N ARG A 60 -5.94 14.41 5.09
CA ARG A 60 -5.20 15.06 6.17
C ARG A 60 -5.49 14.42 7.53
N GLU A 61 -6.76 14.28 7.91
CA GLU A 61 -7.13 13.65 9.18
C GLU A 61 -6.76 12.17 9.19
N ASN A 62 -6.94 11.45 8.07
CA ASN A 62 -6.60 10.03 7.97
C ASN A 62 -5.10 9.78 8.19
N VAL A 63 -4.22 10.63 7.65
CA VAL A 63 -2.77 10.52 7.86
C VAL A 63 -2.42 10.81 9.32
N LEU A 64 -2.98 11.87 9.92
CA LEU A 64 -2.74 12.19 11.33
C LEU A 64 -3.21 11.05 12.24
N ARG A 65 -4.42 10.54 11.99
CA ARG A 65 -4.97 9.38 12.69
C ARG A 65 -4.06 8.18 12.56
N ALA A 66 -3.62 7.82 11.35
CA ALA A 66 -2.69 6.70 11.14
C ALA A 66 -1.33 6.88 11.86
N LEU A 67 -0.83 8.12 12.00
CA LEU A 67 0.42 8.41 12.70
C LEU A 67 0.28 8.35 14.22
N ASP A 68 -0.89 8.70 14.76
CA ASP A 68 -1.20 8.60 16.19
C ASP A 68 -1.52 7.14 16.57
N GLU A 69 -2.25 6.46 15.69
CA GLU A 69 -2.69 5.06 15.78
C GLU A 69 -1.60 4.05 15.40
N ARG A 70 -0.31 4.43 15.27
CA ARG A 70 0.77 3.43 15.11
C ARG A 70 0.75 2.37 16.22
N ARG A 71 0.08 2.64 17.35
CA ARG A 71 -0.16 1.71 18.47
C ARG A 71 -1.46 0.88 18.38
N THR A 72 -2.40 1.23 17.50
CA THR A 72 -3.69 0.53 17.30
C THR A 72 -3.85 -0.02 15.88
N MET A 73 -2.83 0.17 15.03
CA MET A 73 -2.69 -0.48 13.75
C MET A 73 -2.71 -2.01 13.93
N PRO A 74 -3.35 -2.78 13.03
CA PRO A 74 -3.28 -4.23 13.09
C PRO A 74 -1.82 -4.68 13.17
N ASP A 75 -1.50 -5.59 14.09
CA ASP A 75 -0.12 -6.01 14.38
C ASP A 75 0.62 -6.42 13.10
N ALA A 76 -0.07 -7.10 12.19
CA ALA A 76 0.49 -7.53 10.91
C ALA A 76 0.92 -6.36 10.01
N LEU A 77 0.18 -5.24 10.00
CA LEU A 77 0.55 -4.05 9.23
C LEU A 77 1.71 -3.31 9.89
N ALA A 78 1.69 -3.19 11.22
CA ALA A 78 2.81 -2.60 11.96
C ALA A 78 4.12 -3.39 11.72
N GLU A 79 4.05 -4.73 11.81
CA GLU A 79 5.18 -5.62 11.54
C GLU A 79 5.67 -5.50 10.09
N LEU A 80 4.76 -5.35 9.11
CA LEU A 80 5.13 -5.13 7.71
C LEU A 80 5.87 -3.80 7.50
N LEU A 81 5.47 -2.75 8.22
CA LEU A 81 6.09 -1.42 8.12
C LEU A 81 7.46 -1.35 8.79
N ASP A 82 7.65 -2.07 9.90
CA ASP A 82 8.91 -2.07 10.66
C ASP A 82 9.93 -3.09 10.13
N SER A 83 9.49 -4.09 9.36
CA SER A 83 10.38 -5.05 8.73
C SER A 83 11.21 -4.39 7.60
N SER A 84 12.51 -4.62 7.58
CA SER A 84 13.42 -4.24 6.47
C SER A 84 13.98 -5.44 5.70
N ALA A 85 13.66 -6.65 6.13
CA ALA A 85 14.25 -7.88 5.62
C ALA A 85 13.19 -8.87 5.12
N GLY A 86 13.47 -9.49 3.97
CA GLY A 86 12.62 -10.52 3.37
C GLY A 86 11.49 -9.99 2.50
N SER A 87 10.61 -10.90 2.09
CA SER A 87 9.39 -10.59 1.35
C SER A 87 8.18 -10.91 2.23
N LYS A 88 7.28 -9.96 2.43
CA LYS A 88 6.03 -10.13 3.18
C LYS A 88 4.88 -9.51 2.40
N ARG A 89 3.69 -10.12 2.52
CA ARG A 89 2.46 -9.64 1.91
C ARG A 89 1.38 -9.58 2.97
N LEU A 90 0.56 -8.55 2.92
CA LEU A 90 -0.55 -8.37 3.83
C LEU A 90 -1.79 -7.94 3.04
N ASP A 91 -2.88 -8.70 3.18
CA ASP A 91 -4.18 -8.30 2.66
C ASP A 91 -4.68 -7.07 3.41
N LEU A 92 -4.99 -6.01 2.67
CA LEU A 92 -5.55 -4.77 3.21
C LEU A 92 -7.08 -4.74 3.12
N GLY A 93 -7.69 -5.78 2.55
CA GLY A 93 -9.09 -5.81 2.17
C GLY A 93 -9.34 -5.07 0.85
N GLY A 94 -10.58 -5.16 0.35
CA GLY A 94 -10.99 -4.48 -0.88
C GLY A 94 -10.24 -4.95 -2.14
N GLY A 95 -9.63 -6.14 -2.10
CA GLY A 95 -8.86 -6.70 -3.22
C GLY A 95 -7.48 -6.06 -3.40
N MET A 96 -6.94 -5.39 -2.39
CA MET A 96 -5.61 -4.81 -2.38
C MET A 96 -4.73 -5.48 -1.33
N GLN A 97 -3.45 -5.65 -1.63
CA GLN A 97 -2.45 -6.13 -0.69
C GLN A 97 -1.26 -5.17 -0.63
N ALA A 98 -0.68 -5.01 0.55
CA ALA A 98 0.62 -4.40 0.72
C ALA A 98 1.71 -5.45 0.55
N VAL A 99 2.71 -5.14 -0.26
CA VAL A 99 3.87 -6.00 -0.49
C VAL A 99 5.12 -5.27 -0.07
N ARG A 100 5.87 -5.92 0.81
CA ARG A 100 7.23 -5.52 1.13
C ARG A 100 8.21 -6.51 0.51
N GLU A 101 9.20 -5.99 -0.19
CA GLU A 101 10.40 -6.73 -0.57
C GLU A 101 11.63 -5.91 -0.18
N HIS A 102 12.35 -6.40 0.83
CA HIS A 102 13.47 -5.70 1.46
C HIS A 102 13.03 -4.29 1.91
N GLU A 103 13.63 -3.24 1.34
CA GLU A 103 13.35 -1.83 1.65
C GLU A 103 12.16 -1.26 0.87
N ARG A 104 11.63 -1.98 -0.12
CA ARG A 104 10.52 -1.48 -0.96
C ARG A 104 9.19 -1.93 -0.40
N LEU A 105 8.26 -0.98 -0.31
CA LEU A 105 6.85 -1.22 0.03
C LEU A 105 5.98 -0.63 -1.09
N TRP A 106 5.08 -1.43 -1.63
CA TRP A 106 4.09 -0.99 -2.61
C TRP A 106 2.75 -1.69 -2.38
N LEU A 107 1.73 -1.20 -3.08
CA LEU A 107 0.41 -1.82 -3.12
C LEU A 107 0.23 -2.50 -4.47
N GLU A 108 -0.35 -3.69 -4.46
CA GLU A 108 -0.74 -4.40 -5.68
C GLU A 108 -2.13 -5.05 -5.48
N PRO A 109 -2.83 -5.42 -6.56
CA PRO A 109 -4.04 -6.23 -6.44
C PRO A 109 -3.78 -7.53 -5.68
N GLY A 110 -4.62 -7.82 -4.69
CA GLY A 110 -4.62 -9.07 -3.95
C GLY A 110 -5.26 -10.22 -4.74
N PRO A 111 -5.13 -11.47 -4.26
CA PRO A 111 -5.91 -12.59 -4.76
C PRO A 111 -7.42 -12.29 -4.67
N ARG A 112 -8.17 -12.61 -5.72
CA ARG A 112 -9.63 -12.41 -5.80
C ARG A 112 -10.34 -13.74 -5.65
N ASP A 113 -11.39 -13.80 -4.84
CA ASP A 113 -12.18 -15.02 -4.69
C ASP A 113 -12.85 -15.41 -6.02
N LEU A 114 -12.65 -16.66 -6.43
CA LEU A 114 -13.28 -17.24 -7.60
C LEU A 114 -14.65 -17.80 -7.20
N SER A 115 -15.66 -16.94 -7.19
CA SER A 115 -17.03 -17.32 -6.80
C SER A 115 -18.11 -16.51 -7.54
N PRO A 116 -18.80 -17.09 -8.54
CA PRO A 116 -18.43 -18.29 -9.31
C PRO A 116 -17.43 -17.98 -10.44
N ALA A 117 -17.21 -16.69 -10.71
CA ALA A 117 -16.42 -16.20 -11.82
C ALA A 117 -15.59 -14.98 -11.41
N VAL A 118 -14.41 -14.82 -12.00
CA VAL A 118 -13.56 -13.64 -11.86
C VAL A 118 -13.13 -13.17 -13.23
N GLU A 119 -13.25 -11.87 -13.46
CA GLU A 119 -12.64 -11.17 -14.58
C GLU A 119 -11.21 -10.75 -14.20
N TRP A 120 -10.23 -11.15 -15.01
CA TRP A 120 -8.82 -10.84 -14.87
C TRP A 120 -8.26 -10.35 -16.20
N GLY A 121 -8.24 -9.03 -16.40
CA GLY A 121 -7.87 -8.47 -17.70
C GLY A 121 -8.80 -9.01 -18.81
N PRO A 122 -8.28 -9.65 -19.87
CA PRO A 122 -9.10 -10.25 -20.93
C PRO A 122 -9.68 -11.63 -20.57
N TRP A 123 -9.34 -12.17 -19.39
CA TRP A 123 -9.71 -13.52 -19.01
C TRP A 123 -10.96 -13.52 -18.14
N ARG A 124 -11.93 -14.35 -18.51
CA ARG A 124 -13.04 -14.75 -17.65
C ARG A 124 -12.79 -16.16 -17.15
N ILE A 125 -12.60 -16.31 -15.85
CA ILE A 125 -12.31 -17.60 -15.21
C ILE A 125 -13.52 -17.98 -14.38
N GLU A 126 -14.01 -19.21 -14.55
CA GLU A 126 -15.17 -19.74 -13.84
C GLU A 126 -14.81 -21.06 -13.17
N SER A 127 -15.37 -21.30 -11.99
CA SER A 127 -15.26 -22.60 -11.33
C SER A 127 -16.43 -22.83 -10.39
N GLU A 128 -16.91 -24.08 -10.36
CA GLU A 128 -17.87 -24.56 -9.36
C GLU A 128 -17.19 -25.04 -8.08
N LEU A 129 -15.85 -25.12 -8.06
CA LEU A 129 -15.10 -25.55 -6.89
C LEU A 129 -14.99 -24.41 -5.87
N PRO A 130 -15.44 -24.62 -4.62
CA PRO A 130 -15.33 -23.60 -3.58
C PRO A 130 -13.88 -23.39 -3.12
N GLY A 131 -13.59 -22.20 -2.61
CA GLY A 131 -12.31 -21.88 -1.97
C GLY A 131 -11.14 -21.65 -2.94
N LEU A 132 -11.43 -21.40 -4.21
CA LEU A 132 -10.44 -20.98 -5.20
C LEU A 132 -10.30 -19.45 -5.21
N LYS A 133 -9.09 -18.98 -5.49
CA LYS A 133 -8.79 -17.57 -5.72
C LYS A 133 -8.02 -17.41 -7.03
N VAL A 134 -8.06 -16.22 -7.62
CA VAL A 134 -7.27 -15.86 -8.81
C VAL A 134 -6.29 -14.74 -8.44
N ARG A 135 -5.02 -14.92 -8.79
CA ARG A 135 -3.98 -13.89 -8.64
C ARG A 135 -3.00 -13.90 -9.82
N GLY A 136 -2.17 -12.88 -9.92
CA GLY A 136 -1.06 -12.86 -10.89
C GLY A 136 0.04 -13.88 -10.54
N TRP A 137 0.79 -14.28 -11.56
CA TRP A 137 1.99 -15.11 -11.40
C TRP A 137 3.07 -14.41 -10.57
N ARG A 138 3.75 -15.19 -9.72
CA ARG A 138 4.85 -14.76 -8.87
C ARG A 138 6.09 -15.64 -9.08
N PRO A 139 7.31 -15.07 -9.03
CA PRO A 139 8.53 -15.85 -9.02
C PRO A 139 8.53 -16.88 -7.89
N GLY A 140 8.81 -18.14 -8.22
CA GLY A 140 8.80 -19.24 -7.25
C GLY A 140 7.51 -20.07 -7.25
N ASP A 141 6.43 -19.61 -7.89
CA ASP A 141 5.18 -20.37 -8.01
C ASP A 141 5.41 -21.76 -8.61
N ARG A 142 4.69 -22.75 -8.07
CA ARG A 142 4.73 -24.16 -8.47
C ARG A 142 3.32 -24.70 -8.62
N LEU A 143 3.16 -25.66 -9.52
CA LEU A 143 1.89 -26.39 -9.68
C LEU A 143 1.65 -27.27 -8.45
N ALA A 144 0.44 -27.23 -7.91
CA ALA A 144 0.03 -28.08 -6.80
C ALA A 144 0.23 -29.56 -7.14
N GLY A 145 0.80 -30.32 -6.19
CA GLY A 145 1.09 -31.74 -6.39
C GLY A 145 2.15 -32.06 -7.44
N ARG A 146 2.86 -31.07 -8.00
CA ARG A 146 3.94 -31.26 -8.97
C ARG A 146 5.19 -30.47 -8.57
N SER A 147 6.37 -31.00 -8.88
CA SER A 147 7.65 -30.31 -8.64
C SER A 147 7.98 -29.24 -9.69
N LYS A 148 7.13 -29.04 -10.70
CA LYS A 148 7.39 -28.12 -11.83
C LYS A 148 7.07 -26.68 -11.44
N LYS A 149 7.99 -25.75 -11.74
CA LYS A 149 7.76 -24.32 -11.53
C LYS A 149 6.84 -23.78 -12.63
N ILE A 150 5.98 -22.82 -12.28
CA ILE A 150 5.15 -22.10 -13.26
C ILE A 150 6.02 -21.39 -14.31
N GLN A 151 7.20 -20.92 -13.91
CA GLN A 151 8.17 -20.37 -14.85
C GLN A 151 8.53 -21.35 -15.98
N ASP A 152 8.70 -22.64 -15.66
CA ASP A 152 9.03 -23.67 -16.64
C ASP A 152 7.82 -23.98 -17.53
N VAL A 153 6.61 -23.97 -16.95
CA VAL A 153 5.35 -24.09 -17.72
C VAL A 153 5.24 -22.96 -18.75
N PHE A 154 5.54 -21.73 -18.37
CA PHE A 154 5.54 -20.59 -19.29
C PHE A 154 6.62 -20.68 -20.36
N VAL A 155 7.80 -21.23 -20.03
CA VAL A 155 8.85 -21.48 -21.02
C VAL A 155 8.39 -22.52 -22.04
N ASP A 156 7.84 -23.64 -21.59
CA ASP A 156 7.36 -24.72 -22.48
C ASP A 156 6.20 -24.26 -23.37
N ALA A 157 5.30 -23.45 -22.82
CA ALA A 157 4.21 -22.81 -23.55
C ALA A 157 4.67 -21.64 -24.44
N LYS A 158 5.97 -21.29 -24.44
CA LYS A 158 6.57 -20.18 -25.18
C LYS A 158 5.91 -18.82 -24.90
N ILE A 159 5.47 -18.60 -23.67
CA ILE A 159 4.85 -17.33 -23.25
C ILE A 159 5.97 -16.27 -23.07
N PRO A 160 5.91 -15.14 -23.81
CA PRO A 160 6.88 -14.04 -23.66
C PRO A 160 6.90 -13.49 -22.24
N ARG A 161 8.07 -13.02 -21.79
CA ARG A 161 8.23 -12.49 -20.41
C ARG A 161 7.30 -11.32 -20.10
N SER A 162 7.07 -10.42 -21.06
CA SER A 162 6.16 -9.28 -20.95
C SER A 162 4.73 -9.70 -20.61
N ASP A 163 4.32 -10.87 -21.08
CA ASP A 163 2.94 -11.29 -20.98
C ASP A 163 2.70 -11.97 -19.63
N ARG A 164 3.73 -12.64 -19.09
CA ARG A 164 3.65 -13.45 -17.86
C ARG A 164 3.18 -12.66 -16.64
N GLU A 165 3.52 -11.38 -16.52
CA GLU A 165 3.10 -10.54 -15.38
C GLU A 165 1.58 -10.38 -15.29
N GLY A 166 0.90 -10.41 -16.44
CA GLY A 166 -0.56 -10.32 -16.51
C GLY A 166 -1.28 -11.67 -16.47
N TRP A 167 -0.56 -12.80 -16.47
CA TRP A 167 -1.19 -14.13 -16.52
C TRP A 167 -1.89 -14.47 -15.20
N PRO A 168 -3.18 -14.83 -15.25
CA PRO A 168 -3.90 -15.28 -14.07
C PRO A 168 -3.47 -16.70 -13.69
N LEU A 169 -3.29 -16.92 -12.39
CA LEU A 169 -3.16 -18.22 -11.77
C LEU A 169 -4.32 -18.45 -10.82
N VAL A 170 -4.93 -19.62 -10.93
CA VAL A 170 -5.92 -20.11 -9.97
C VAL A 170 -5.17 -20.76 -8.82
N VAL A 171 -5.47 -20.38 -7.59
CA VAL A 171 -4.82 -20.89 -6.40
C VAL A 171 -5.85 -21.39 -5.40
N ARG A 172 -5.47 -22.41 -4.63
CA ARG A 172 -6.21 -22.88 -3.45
C ARG A 172 -5.44 -22.46 -2.20
N GLY A 173 -6.04 -21.61 -1.37
CA GLY A 173 -5.31 -20.96 -0.26
C GLY A 173 -4.33 -19.89 -0.75
N ASP A 174 -3.21 -19.72 -0.04
CA ASP A 174 -2.25 -18.63 -0.32
C ASP A 174 -1.09 -19.02 -1.26
N GLU A 175 -0.82 -20.32 -1.46
CA GLU A 175 0.43 -20.76 -2.09
C GLU A 175 0.28 -21.79 -3.23
N ASP A 176 -0.74 -22.66 -3.20
CA ASP A 176 -0.85 -23.76 -4.16
C ASP A 176 -1.59 -23.35 -5.45
N VAL A 177 -0.89 -23.40 -6.60
CA VAL A 177 -1.50 -23.18 -7.92
C VAL A 177 -2.26 -24.42 -8.35
N ALA A 178 -3.60 -24.31 -8.42
CA ALA A 178 -4.54 -25.39 -8.67
C ALA A 178 -4.58 -25.81 -10.15
#